data_AF-A0A7C1NWZ3-F1
#
_entry.id   AF-A0A7C1NWZ3-F1
#
_cell.length_a   1.000
_cell.length_b   1.000
_cell.length_c   1.000
_cell.angle_alpha   90.00
_cell.angle_beta   90.00
_cell.angle_gamma   90.00
#
_symmetry.space_group_name_H-M   'P 1'
#
loop_
_entity.id
_entity.type
_entity.pdbx_description
1 polymer ?
#
loop_
_entity_poly.entity_id
_entity_poly.type
_entity_poly.pdbx_seq_one_letter_code
_entity_poly.pdbx_strand_id
1 'polypeptide(L)'
;MAGRYFDDWTIGDRIVHELRRTVTETDNLMFTLMTHNPQPLHLDVEAAKASEFGQILVNGTFTFSLMVGLSVGDTTLGTLVANLGYDKVVMPKPVFRGDT
;
A
#
# COMPACT_ATOMS: atom_id res chain seq x y z
N MET A 1 17.64 -1.48 8.90
CA MET A 1 17.97 -0.81 10.18
C MET A 1 16.85 -1.09 11.15
N ALA A 2 17.07 -1.01 12.46
CA ALA A 2 15.95 -0.98 13.41
C ALA A 2 15.24 0.39 13.28
N GLY A 3 13.97 0.48 13.65
CA GLY A 3 13.25 1.74 13.75
C GLY A 3 13.92 2.71 14.73
N ARG A 4 13.47 3.96 14.75
CA ARG A 4 14.00 4.97 15.69
C ARG A 4 13.12 5.08 16.92
N TYR A 5 13.71 5.43 18.06
CA TYR A 5 12.94 5.76 19.25
C TYR A 5 12.35 7.16 19.14
N PHE A 6 11.40 7.48 20.03
CA PHE A 6 10.69 8.76 20.00
C PHE A 6 11.64 9.97 20.03
N ASP A 7 12.66 9.91 20.89
CA ASP A 7 13.59 11.03 21.12
C ASP A 7 14.61 11.24 19.98
N ASP A 8 14.71 10.30 19.04
CA ASP A 8 15.60 10.39 17.88
C ASP A 8 14.97 11.17 16.71
N TRP A 9 13.67 11.50 16.80
CA TRP A 9 12.94 12.18 15.72
C TRP A 9 13.03 13.69 15.84
N THR A 10 13.18 14.35 14.68
CA THR A 10 13.02 15.81 14.56
C THR A 10 11.85 16.13 13.63
N ILE A 11 11.07 17.15 14.00
CA ILE A 11 9.99 17.65 13.13
C ILE A 11 10.60 18.07 11.79
N GLY A 12 10.06 17.50 10.71
CA GLY A 12 10.53 17.76 9.34
C GLY A 12 11.49 16.70 8.79
N ASP A 13 11.82 15.68 9.56
CA ASP A 13 12.59 14.53 9.07
C ASP A 13 11.97 13.93 7.79
N ARG A 14 12.84 13.63 6.82
CA ARG A 14 12.47 13.01 5.55
C ARG A 14 13.24 11.71 5.41
N ILE A 15 12.51 10.64 5.10
CA ILE A 15 13.07 9.31 4.89
C ILE A 15 12.89 8.96 3.42
N VAL A 16 13.97 8.53 2.78
CA VAL A 16 13.91 7.85 1.49
C VAL A 16 14.00 6.37 1.78
N HIS A 17 12.90 5.66 1.57
CA HIS A 17 12.85 4.21 1.77
C HIS A 17 13.56 3.50 0.61
N GLU A 18 14.57 2.68 0.92
CA GLU A 18 15.34 1.94 -0.09
C GLU A 18 14.52 0.81 -0.73
N LEU A 19 13.57 0.25 0.01
CA LEU A 19 12.77 -0.87 -0.45
C LEU A 19 11.80 -0.42 -1.55
N ARG A 20 11.96 -1.03 -2.73
CA ARG A 20 11.06 -0.84 -3.89
C ARG A 20 10.38 -2.17 -4.19
N ARG A 21 9.12 -2.13 -4.62
CA ARG A 21 8.35 -3.33 -4.91
C ARG A 21 7.47 -3.11 -6.14
N THR A 22 7.65 -3.97 -7.13
CA THR A 22 6.71 -4.08 -8.25
C THR A 22 5.44 -4.78 -7.80
N VAL A 23 4.28 -4.19 -8.11
CA VAL A 23 2.97 -4.77 -7.80
C VAL A 23 2.64 -5.87 -8.80
N THR A 24 2.29 -7.04 -8.28
CA THR A 24 1.96 -8.22 -9.09
C THR A 24 0.47 -8.55 -9.06
N GLU A 25 0.06 -9.46 -9.93
CA GLU A 25 -1.31 -10.00 -9.91
C GLU A 25 -1.61 -10.73 -8.60
N THR A 26 -0.65 -11.51 -8.11
CA THR A 26 -0.79 -12.30 -6.88
C THR A 26 -1.01 -11.40 -5.67
N ASP A 27 -0.35 -10.24 -5.61
CA ASP A 27 -0.57 -9.27 -4.55
C ASP A 27 -2.04 -8.80 -4.49
N ASN A 28 -2.57 -8.39 -5.65
CA ASN A 28 -3.94 -7.92 -5.77
C ASN A 28 -4.96 -9.04 -5.48
N LEU A 29 -4.73 -10.24 -6.03
CA LEU A 29 -5.58 -11.41 -5.81
C LEU A 29 -5.64 -11.77 -4.31
N MET A 30 -4.48 -11.98 -3.70
CA MET A 30 -4.39 -12.42 -2.30
C MET A 30 -5.02 -11.39 -1.36
N PHE A 31 -4.72 -10.11 -1.56
CA PHE A 31 -5.23 -9.06 -0.69
C PHE A 31 -6.76 -8.87 -0.84
N THR A 32 -7.26 -8.86 -2.08
CA THR A 32 -8.70 -8.68 -2.35
C THR A 32 -9.52 -9.85 -1.81
N LEU A 33 -9.02 -11.09 -1.93
CA LEU A 33 -9.67 -12.26 -1.35
C LEU A 33 -9.61 -12.26 0.18
N MET A 34 -8.44 -11.97 0.77
CA MET A 34 -8.25 -11.96 2.23
C MET A 34 -9.13 -10.92 2.92
N THR A 35 -9.38 -9.78 2.25
CA THR A 35 -10.26 -8.72 2.77
C THR A 35 -11.72 -8.86 2.37
N HIS A 36 -12.07 -9.94 1.64
CA HIS A 36 -13.41 -10.18 1.12
C HIS A 36 -14.01 -8.95 0.38
N ASN A 37 -13.19 -8.28 -0.43
CA ASN A 37 -13.64 -7.12 -1.20
C ASN A 37 -14.34 -7.60 -2.49
N PRO A 38 -15.66 -7.36 -2.64
CA PRO A 38 -16.44 -7.87 -3.79
C PRO A 38 -16.37 -6.96 -5.03
N GLN A 39 -15.58 -5.89 -5.01
CA GLN A 39 -15.51 -4.93 -6.12
C GLN A 39 -14.95 -5.60 -7.40
N PRO A 40 -15.76 -5.74 -8.48
CA PRO A 40 -15.34 -6.43 -9.70
C PRO A 40 -14.13 -5.80 -10.39
N LEU A 41 -13.87 -4.49 -10.24
CA LEU A 41 -12.71 -3.83 -10.86
C LEU A 41 -11.36 -4.46 -10.49
N HIS A 42 -11.29 -5.21 -9.39
CA HIS A 42 -10.06 -5.84 -8.92
C HIS A 42 -9.87 -7.27 -9.44
N LEU A 43 -10.93 -7.97 -9.86
CA LEU A 43 -10.88 -9.42 -10.13
C LEU A 43 -11.61 -9.86 -11.41
N ASP A 44 -12.50 -9.04 -11.95
CA ASP A 44 -13.25 -9.32 -13.17
C ASP A 44 -12.68 -8.52 -14.33
N VAL A 45 -12.03 -9.24 -15.26
CA VAL A 45 -11.37 -8.65 -16.42
C VAL A 45 -12.37 -7.98 -17.36
N GLU A 46 -13.58 -8.52 -17.52
CA GLU A 46 -14.58 -7.96 -18.43
C GLU A 46 -15.22 -6.71 -17.83
N ALA A 47 -15.53 -6.73 -16.54
CA ALA A 47 -16.00 -5.53 -15.84
C ALA A 47 -14.94 -4.42 -15.84
N ALA A 48 -13.67 -4.76 -15.62
CA ALA A 48 -12.58 -3.79 -15.63
C ALA A 48 -12.30 -3.22 -17.04
N LYS A 49 -12.38 -4.04 -18.09
CA LYS A 49 -12.32 -3.57 -19.49
C LYS A 49 -13.43 -2.59 -19.84
N ALA A 50 -14.64 -2.80 -19.31
CA ALA A 50 -15.79 -1.92 -19.53
C ALA A 50 -15.73 -0.61 -18.72
N SER A 51 -14.82 -0.52 -17.74
CA SER A 51 -14.60 0.67 -16.93
C SER A 51 -13.73 1.72 -17.65
N GLU A 52 -13.66 2.93 -17.08
CA GLU A 52 -12.77 3.99 -17.56
C GLU A 52 -11.27 3.63 -17.53
N PHE A 53 -10.90 2.62 -16.73
CA PHE A 53 -9.52 2.18 -16.59
C PHE A 53 -9.09 1.21 -17.69
N GLY A 54 -10.05 0.54 -18.36
CA GLY A 54 -9.80 -0.41 -19.45
C GLY A 54 -9.05 -1.69 -19.07
N GLN A 55 -8.70 -1.87 -17.79
CA GLN A 55 -7.94 -3.01 -17.27
C GLN A 55 -8.16 -3.14 -15.76
N ILE A 56 -7.74 -4.28 -15.19
CA ILE A 56 -7.81 -4.54 -13.75
C ILE A 56 -7.11 -3.43 -12.97
N LEU A 57 -7.85 -2.85 -12.02
CA LEU A 57 -7.35 -1.88 -11.08
C LEU A 57 -6.88 -2.60 -9.81
N VAL A 58 -5.68 -2.32 -9.32
CA VAL A 58 -5.22 -2.89 -8.05
C VAL A 58 -6.06 -2.33 -6.90
N ASN A 59 -6.41 -3.19 -5.95
CA ASN A 59 -7.15 -2.80 -4.76
C ASN A 59 -6.41 -1.70 -3.98
N GLY A 60 -7.03 -0.52 -3.84
CA GLY A 60 -6.39 0.63 -3.21
C GLY A 60 -5.99 0.38 -1.76
N THR A 61 -6.69 -0.47 -1.01
CA THR A 61 -6.30 -0.80 0.37
C THR A 61 -5.06 -1.69 0.42
N PHE A 62 -4.77 -2.48 -0.61
CA PHE A 62 -3.47 -3.13 -0.78
C PHE A 62 -2.37 -2.07 -0.97
N THR A 63 -2.56 -1.11 -1.88
CA THR A 63 -1.58 -0.05 -2.14
C THR A 63 -1.25 0.72 -0.87
N PHE A 64 -2.27 1.09 -0.10
CA PHE A 64 -2.07 1.73 1.20
C PHE A 64 -1.29 0.85 2.18
N SER A 65 -1.68 -0.41 2.33
CA SER A 65 -1.05 -1.35 3.26
C SER A 65 0.41 -1.64 2.90
N LEU A 66 0.70 -1.72 1.60
CA LEU A 66 2.06 -1.85 1.08
C LEU A 66 2.92 -0.65 1.50
N MET A 67 2.44 0.58 1.30
CA MET A 67 3.18 1.79 1.70
C MET A 67 3.46 1.85 3.20
N VAL A 68 2.48 1.50 4.03
CA VAL A 68 2.68 1.39 5.48
C VAL A 68 3.77 0.35 5.78
N GLY A 69 3.65 -0.86 5.21
CA GLY A 69 4.61 -1.95 5.42
C GLY A 69 6.04 -1.61 5.00
N LEU A 70 6.22 -0.92 3.86
CA LEU A 70 7.53 -0.46 3.39
C LEU A 70 8.19 0.51 4.39
N SER A 71 7.40 1.37 5.04
CA SER A 71 7.93 2.36 5.99
C SER A 71 8.36 1.76 7.33
N VAL A 72 7.86 0.58 7.71
CA VAL A 72 8.07 0.01 9.06
C VAL A 72 9.55 -0.16 9.38
N GLY A 73 10.33 -0.67 8.43
CA GLY A 73 11.76 -0.94 8.62
C GLY A 73 12.57 0.30 9.02
N ASP A 74 12.22 1.46 8.48
CA ASP A 74 12.96 2.71 8.72
C ASP A 74 12.34 3.58 9.83
N THR A 75 11.14 3.24 10.29
CA THR A 75 10.38 4.06 11.25
C THR A 75 10.24 3.36 12.60
N THR A 76 9.62 2.19 12.61
CA THR A 76 8.90 1.66 13.78
C THR A 76 9.30 0.24 14.16
N LEU A 77 10.10 -0.43 13.32
CA LEU A 77 10.53 -1.80 13.54
C LEU A 77 11.29 -1.95 14.87
N GLY A 78 10.64 -2.57 15.86
CA GLY A 78 11.21 -2.81 17.18
C GLY A 78 11.10 -1.65 18.17
N THR A 79 10.51 -0.51 17.78
CA THR A 79 10.38 0.68 18.64
C THR A 79 8.92 1.09 18.88
N LEU A 80 8.00 0.68 18.01
CA LEU A 80 6.59 1.02 18.10
C LEU A 80 5.82 0.14 19.08
N VAL A 81 4.98 0.76 19.91
CA VAL A 81 3.99 0.06 20.75
C VAL A 81 2.74 -0.29 19.94
N ALA A 82 2.13 0.70 19.29
CA ALA A 82 0.94 0.51 18.44
C ALA A 82 0.79 1.67 17.44
N ASN A 83 0.24 1.36 16.25
CA ASN A 83 -0.23 2.39 15.32
C ASN A 83 -1.65 2.81 15.71
N LEU A 84 -1.84 4.07 16.11
CA LEU A 84 -3.10 4.54 16.69
C LEU A 84 -4.14 4.98 15.65
N GLY A 85 -3.74 5.19 14.40
CA GLY A 85 -4.66 5.59 13.34
C GLY A 85 -3.96 6.16 12.13
N TYR A 86 -4.79 6.61 11.19
CA TYR A 86 -4.38 7.32 9.98
C TYR A 86 -5.31 8.52 9.83
N ASP A 87 -4.76 9.66 9.43
CA ASP A 87 -5.53 10.91 9.28
C ASP A 87 -6.05 11.07 7.84
N LYS A 88 -5.17 11.50 6.92
CA LYS A 88 -5.54 11.78 5.52
C LYS A 88 -4.95 10.76 4.56
N VAL A 89 -5.78 9.80 4.11
CA VAL A 89 -5.43 8.84 3.06
C VAL A 89 -6.08 9.26 1.74
N VAL A 90 -5.28 9.44 0.70
CA VAL A 90 -5.74 9.81 -0.65
C VAL A 90 -5.10 8.89 -1.67
N MET A 91 -5.86 8.47 -2.67
CA MET A 91 -5.41 7.68 -3.82
C MET A 91 -5.39 8.57 -5.06
N PRO A 92 -4.31 9.33 -5.32
CA PRO A 92 -4.30 10.35 -6.36
C PRO A 92 -4.27 9.76 -7.78
N LYS A 93 -3.82 8.52 -7.92
CA LYS A 93 -3.71 7.80 -9.19
C LYS A 93 -4.04 6.32 -8.99
N PRO A 94 -4.63 5.66 -10.00
CA PRO A 94 -4.76 4.21 -10.00
C PRO A 94 -3.38 3.54 -9.99
N VAL A 95 -3.31 2.35 -9.40
CA VAL A 95 -2.15 1.47 -9.48
C VAL A 95 -2.54 0.25 -10.31
N PHE A 96 -1.66 -0.12 -11.22
CA PHE A 96 -1.83 -1.26 -12.10
C PHE A 96 -0.77 -2.34 -11.80
N ARG A 97 -1.03 -3.55 -12.29
CA ARG A 97 -0.05 -4.63 -12.26
C ARG A 97 1.19 -4.20 -13.07
N GLY A 98 2.37 -4.31 -12.47
CA GLY A 98 3.65 -3.93 -13.06
C GLY A 98 4.18 -2.56 -12.60
N ASP A 99 3.35 -1.74 -11.95
CA ASP A 99 3.80 -0.46 -11.37
C ASP A 99 4.78 -0.70 -10.20
N THR A 100 5.71 0.25 -10.00
CA THR A 100 6.74 0.23 -8.94
C THR A 100 6.97 1.62 -8.35
#